data_AF-A0A432PXN7-F1
#
_entry.id   AF-A0A432PXN7-F1
#
_cell.length_a   1.000
_cell.length_b   1.000
_cell.length_c   1.000
_cell.angle_alpha   90.00
_cell.angle_beta   90.00
_cell.angle_gamma   90.00
#
_symmetry.space_group_name_H-M   'P 1'
#
loop_
_entity.id
_entity.type
_entity.pdbx_description
1 polymer ?
#
loop_
_entity_poly.entity_id
_entity_poly.type
_entity_poly.pdbx_seq_one_letter_code
_entity_poly.pdbx_strand_id
1 'polypeptide(L)'
;MRKKKRGNGRLEFYYITHIDNLPSILSKGLLSHKKVNELRINYKSIANEEVLEKRKEKGLEDYVNLYINPRNAMMYRVKDETPQNSLAILAISGEIIKYYEDLKISIGNAASDYSVILDRNEIENLDIYKFFNEVRKIKDWTSETQIDISEFFKDDRPNKFLSLKVFLQSEILIKGAIDRRFFKAVYVPNEETKEKVKAFMPKNIPVINAPEFFFEAVRRQQILDNIWIVQGDMFTSEFELLTISVNTVGVMGKGLASRFKYMYPMVYVVYERLCKEGKLKLGKPFIYDAPELGRKFLL
;
A
#
# COMPACT_ATOMS: atom_id res chain seq x y z
N MET A 1 22.65 -7.99 31.11
CA MET A 1 22.46 -8.84 29.91
C MET A 1 21.40 -8.23 29.00
N ARG A 2 21.82 -7.49 27.96
CA ARG A 2 20.90 -6.90 26.97
C ARG A 2 20.38 -7.98 26.03
N LYS A 3 19.05 -8.21 26.02
CA LYS A 3 18.36 -9.07 25.05
C LYS A 3 18.72 -8.62 23.63
N LYS A 4 19.31 -9.51 22.83
CA LYS A 4 19.54 -9.34 21.38
C LYS A 4 18.22 -8.92 20.73
N LYS A 5 18.20 -7.74 20.10
CA LYS A 5 17.11 -7.33 19.20
C LYS A 5 16.99 -8.38 18.10
N ARG A 6 15.87 -9.12 18.08
CA ARG A 6 15.41 -9.89 16.92
C ARG A 6 15.04 -8.87 15.84
N GLY A 7 15.98 -8.56 14.96
CA GLY A 7 15.81 -7.61 13.87
C GLY A 7 16.61 -8.06 12.66
N ASN A 8 16.24 -9.22 12.12
CA ASN A 8 16.68 -9.63 10.78
C ASN A 8 15.49 -10.32 10.10
N GLY A 9 14.39 -9.59 9.98
CA GLY A 9 13.39 -9.95 8.97
C GLY A 9 14.09 -9.86 7.62
N ARG A 10 14.20 -10.98 6.90
CA ARG A 10 14.79 -10.96 5.56
C ARG A 10 13.96 -10.01 4.68
N LEU A 11 14.62 -9.26 3.81
CA LEU A 11 13.96 -8.37 2.85
C LEU A 11 12.92 -9.16 2.04
N GLU A 12 11.72 -8.60 1.87
CA GLU A 12 10.62 -9.22 1.09
C GLU A 12 10.10 -8.24 0.03
N PHE A 13 9.42 -8.73 -1.00
CA PHE A 13 8.67 -7.91 -1.94
C PHE A 13 7.30 -8.51 -2.13
N TYR A 14 6.31 -7.70 -2.47
CA TYR A 14 4.93 -8.06 -2.28
C TYR A 14 4.16 -8.03 -3.59
N TYR A 15 3.44 -9.10 -3.88
CA TYR A 15 2.50 -9.17 -5.00
C TYR A 15 1.08 -9.30 -4.46
N ILE A 16 0.24 -8.32 -4.76
CA ILE A 16 -1.17 -8.31 -4.34
C ILE A 16 -1.97 -9.10 -5.40
N THR A 17 -2.85 -10.00 -4.97
CA THR A 17 -3.65 -10.82 -5.88
C THR A 17 -4.95 -11.32 -5.24
N HIS A 18 -5.84 -11.87 -6.05
CA HIS A 18 -7.02 -12.61 -5.58
C HIS A 18 -6.62 -14.03 -5.16
N ILE A 19 -7.20 -14.57 -4.08
CA ILE A 19 -6.87 -15.91 -3.54
C ILE A 19 -6.96 -17.03 -4.60
N ASP A 20 -7.97 -16.99 -5.46
CA ASP A 20 -8.18 -17.93 -6.58
C ASP A 20 -7.02 -17.97 -7.59
N ASN A 21 -6.16 -16.95 -7.64
CA ASN A 21 -4.99 -16.94 -8.51
C ASN A 21 -3.81 -17.71 -7.90
N LEU A 22 -3.79 -17.93 -6.59
CA LEU A 22 -2.68 -18.57 -5.89
C LEU A 22 -2.37 -19.99 -6.42
N PRO A 23 -3.35 -20.88 -6.70
CA PRO A 23 -3.05 -22.22 -7.24
C PRO A 23 -2.26 -22.19 -8.57
N SER A 24 -2.62 -21.29 -9.49
CA SER A 24 -1.90 -21.15 -10.76
C SER A 24 -0.51 -20.54 -10.57
N ILE A 25 -0.38 -19.56 -9.67
CA ILE A 25 0.91 -18.95 -9.30
C ILE A 25 1.85 -19.97 -8.65
N LEU A 26 1.36 -20.82 -7.74
CA LEU A 26 2.14 -21.85 -7.07
C LEU A 26 2.65 -22.92 -8.05
N SER A 27 1.80 -23.30 -9.00
CA SER A 27 2.15 -24.33 -10.00
C SER A 27 3.08 -23.79 -11.08
N LYS A 28 2.86 -22.58 -11.59
CA LYS A 28 3.57 -22.03 -12.76
C LYS A 28 4.66 -21.00 -12.43
N GLY A 29 4.74 -20.53 -11.20
CA GLY A 29 5.50 -19.34 -10.83
C GLY A 29 4.68 -18.06 -11.01
N LEU A 30 5.23 -16.92 -10.60
CA LEU A 30 4.58 -15.63 -10.75
C LEU A 30 5.00 -15.04 -12.10
N LEU A 31 4.05 -14.92 -13.02
CA LEU A 31 4.31 -14.60 -14.42
C LEU A 31 3.96 -13.14 -14.75
N SER A 32 4.65 -12.55 -15.72
CA SER A 32 4.29 -11.26 -16.30
C SER A 32 2.95 -11.34 -17.01
N HIS A 33 2.28 -10.20 -17.19
CA HIS A 33 0.97 -10.15 -17.87
C HIS A 33 1.05 -10.71 -19.30
N LYS A 34 2.14 -10.42 -20.02
CA LYS A 34 2.40 -10.99 -21.34
C LYS A 34 2.39 -12.52 -21.32
N LYS A 35 3.13 -13.14 -20.39
CA LYS A 35 3.18 -14.60 -20.27
C LYS A 35 1.86 -15.22 -19.81
N VAL A 36 1.11 -14.54 -18.93
CA VAL A 36 -0.23 -14.97 -18.52
C VAL A 36 -1.16 -15.08 -19.73
N ASN A 37 -1.12 -14.08 -20.62
CA ASN A 37 -1.93 -14.04 -21.84
C ASN A 37 -1.47 -15.09 -22.86
N GLU A 38 -0.17 -15.21 -23.11
CA GLU A 38 0.41 -16.22 -24.02
C GLU A 38 0.04 -17.65 -23.61
N LEU A 39 0.07 -17.93 -22.30
CA LEU A 39 -0.28 -19.24 -21.75
C LEU A 39 -1.78 -19.42 -21.48
N ARG A 40 -2.62 -18.42 -21.82
CA ARG A 40 -4.08 -18.42 -21.63
C ARG A 40 -4.51 -18.85 -20.22
N ILE A 41 -3.81 -18.33 -19.22
CA ILE A 41 -4.08 -18.67 -17.81
C ILE A 41 -5.30 -17.88 -17.36
N ASN A 42 -6.32 -18.60 -16.89
CA ASN A 42 -7.48 -17.96 -16.31
C ASN A 42 -7.13 -17.37 -14.93
N TYR A 43 -7.52 -16.12 -14.68
CA TYR A 43 -7.24 -15.42 -13.43
C TYR A 43 -8.34 -14.40 -13.11
N LYS A 44 -8.48 -14.05 -11.84
CA LYS A 44 -9.29 -12.92 -11.39
C LYS A 44 -8.43 -11.68 -11.30
N SER A 45 -8.68 -10.72 -12.19
CA SER A 45 -7.97 -9.45 -12.18
C SER A 45 -8.39 -8.60 -10.98
N ILE A 46 -7.41 -7.97 -10.35
CA ILE A 46 -7.60 -6.86 -9.41
C ILE A 46 -6.94 -5.58 -9.94
N ALA A 47 -6.37 -5.63 -11.15
CA ALA A 47 -5.63 -4.55 -11.75
C ALA A 47 -6.56 -3.44 -12.27
N ASN A 48 -6.06 -2.21 -12.32
CA ASN A 48 -6.75 -1.11 -12.96
C ASN A 48 -6.45 -1.16 -14.47
N GLU A 49 -7.49 -1.12 -15.31
CA GLU A 49 -7.36 -1.26 -16.78
C GLU A 49 -6.54 -0.13 -17.40
N GLU A 50 -6.79 1.12 -17.01
CA GLU A 50 -6.02 2.29 -17.48
C GLU A 50 -4.52 2.15 -17.14
N VAL A 51 -4.20 1.61 -15.96
CA VAL A 51 -2.81 1.33 -15.58
C VAL A 51 -2.22 0.22 -16.45
N LEU A 52 -2.97 -0.83 -16.78
CA LEU A 52 -2.48 -1.91 -17.65
C LEU A 52 -2.21 -1.40 -19.07
N GLU A 53 -3.06 -0.54 -19.60
CA GLU A 53 -2.87 0.10 -20.92
C GLU A 53 -1.59 0.94 -20.95
N LYS A 54 -1.40 1.84 -19.96
CA LYS A 54 -0.17 2.64 -19.81
C LYS A 54 1.08 1.78 -19.69
N ARG A 55 0.99 0.65 -18.97
CA ARG A 55 2.11 -0.30 -18.87
C ARG A 55 2.43 -0.94 -20.21
N LYS A 56 1.42 -1.27 -21.01
CA LYS A 56 1.60 -1.83 -22.36
C LYS A 56 2.28 -0.83 -23.29
N GLU A 57 1.85 0.43 -23.29
CA GLU A 57 2.47 1.52 -24.08
C GLU A 57 3.96 1.69 -23.74
N LYS A 58 4.33 1.49 -22.47
CA LYS A 58 5.71 1.56 -21.99
C LYS A 58 6.50 0.25 -22.12
N GLY A 59 5.93 -0.80 -22.74
CA GLY A 59 6.58 -2.10 -22.88
C GLY A 59 6.82 -2.83 -21.55
N LEU A 60 6.07 -2.50 -20.51
CA LEU A 60 6.18 -3.09 -19.16
C LEU A 60 5.36 -4.38 -18.98
N GLU A 61 4.62 -4.80 -20.01
CA GLU A 61 3.77 -6.00 -19.99
C GLU A 61 4.56 -7.30 -19.81
N ASP A 62 5.85 -7.30 -20.17
CA ASP A 62 6.76 -8.43 -19.96
C ASP A 62 7.40 -8.43 -18.57
N TYR A 63 7.06 -7.48 -17.69
CA TYR A 63 7.60 -7.43 -16.33
C TYR A 63 6.55 -7.82 -15.29
N VAL A 64 6.97 -8.65 -14.34
CA VAL A 64 6.30 -8.85 -13.06
C VAL A 64 6.59 -7.63 -12.18
N ASN A 65 5.55 -6.97 -11.68
CA ASN A 65 5.69 -5.88 -10.74
C ASN A 65 5.53 -6.36 -9.29
N LEU A 66 6.46 -5.96 -8.43
CA LEU A 66 6.41 -6.25 -7.00
C LEU A 66 6.47 -4.95 -6.21
N TYR A 67 5.60 -4.82 -5.23
CA TYR A 67 5.58 -3.69 -4.32
C TYR A 67 6.65 -3.83 -3.25
N ILE A 68 7.30 -2.71 -2.91
CA ILE A 68 8.26 -2.65 -1.81
C ILE A 68 7.55 -2.57 -0.46
N ASN A 69 6.39 -1.90 -0.43
CA ASN A 69 5.52 -1.76 0.73
C ASN A 69 4.15 -2.37 0.39
N PRO A 70 3.62 -3.33 1.17
CA PRO A 70 2.34 -3.97 0.88
C PRO A 70 1.16 -3.03 1.16
N ARG A 71 1.33 -2.09 2.10
CA ARG A 71 0.33 -1.09 2.46
C ARG A 71 0.52 0.15 1.58
N ASN A 72 0.12 0.01 0.31
CA ASN A 72 0.32 1.02 -0.73
C ASN A 72 -1.02 1.49 -1.36
N ALA A 73 -0.93 2.42 -2.32
CA ALA A 73 -2.10 2.96 -3.02
C ALA A 73 -2.90 1.91 -3.81
N MET A 74 -2.26 0.85 -4.31
CA MET A 74 -2.95 -0.24 -5.00
C MET A 74 -3.83 -1.02 -4.02
N MET A 75 -3.27 -1.44 -2.87
CA MET A 75 -4.07 -2.14 -1.85
C MET A 75 -5.21 -1.26 -1.31
N TYR A 76 -4.95 0.04 -1.09
CA TYR A 76 -5.97 0.98 -0.63
C TYR A 76 -7.15 1.11 -1.58
N ARG A 77 -6.91 1.01 -2.90
CA ARG A 77 -7.98 1.01 -3.91
C ARG A 77 -8.69 -0.34 -3.95
N VAL A 78 -7.94 -1.43 -4.05
CA VAL A 78 -8.48 -2.77 -4.24
C VAL A 78 -9.36 -3.22 -3.08
N LYS A 79 -9.06 -2.82 -1.84
CA LYS A 79 -9.90 -3.15 -0.67
C LYS A 79 -11.34 -2.62 -0.78
N ASP A 80 -11.56 -1.53 -1.53
CA ASP A 80 -12.88 -0.92 -1.70
C ASP A 80 -13.65 -1.51 -2.89
N GLU A 81 -12.93 -2.14 -3.84
CA GLU A 81 -13.50 -2.71 -5.06
C GLU A 81 -13.65 -4.24 -4.99
N THR A 82 -12.89 -4.91 -4.12
CA THR A 82 -12.83 -6.37 -4.02
C THR A 82 -13.08 -6.79 -2.57
N PRO A 83 -13.93 -7.82 -2.31
CA PRO A 83 -14.12 -8.34 -0.97
C PRO A 83 -12.78 -8.71 -0.34
N GLN A 84 -12.50 -8.19 0.85
CA GLN A 84 -11.20 -8.40 1.48
C GLN A 84 -10.87 -9.87 1.72
N ASN A 85 -11.88 -10.69 2.05
CA ASN A 85 -11.72 -12.14 2.24
C ASN A 85 -11.29 -12.90 0.97
N SER A 86 -11.23 -12.20 -0.17
CA SER A 86 -10.78 -12.72 -1.45
C SER A 86 -9.38 -12.24 -1.83
N LEU A 87 -8.72 -11.42 -0.99
CA LEU A 87 -7.40 -10.86 -1.26
C LEU A 87 -6.30 -11.62 -0.52
N ALA A 88 -5.14 -11.69 -1.16
CA ALA A 88 -3.91 -12.21 -0.59
C ALA A 88 -2.70 -11.40 -1.07
N ILE A 89 -1.63 -11.44 -0.28
CA ILE A 89 -0.34 -10.88 -0.66
C ILE A 89 0.69 -12.01 -0.66
N LEU A 90 1.25 -12.30 -1.82
CA LEU A 90 2.39 -13.21 -1.93
C LEU A 90 3.68 -12.46 -1.62
N ALA A 91 4.42 -12.91 -0.61
CA ALA A 91 5.76 -12.40 -0.31
C ALA A 91 6.83 -13.18 -1.08
N ILE A 92 7.71 -12.41 -1.72
CA ILE A 92 8.85 -12.86 -2.51
C ILE A 92 10.13 -12.51 -1.77
N SER A 93 11.07 -13.45 -1.69
CA SER A 93 12.38 -13.28 -1.06
C SER A 93 13.14 -12.14 -1.72
N GLY A 94 13.70 -11.22 -0.94
CA GLY A 94 14.58 -10.17 -1.45
C GLY A 94 15.89 -10.69 -2.06
N GLU A 95 16.18 -11.99 -1.88
CA GLU A 95 17.26 -12.67 -2.60
C GLU A 95 17.11 -12.54 -4.12
N ILE A 96 15.89 -12.36 -4.65
CA ILE A 96 15.66 -12.16 -6.10
C ILE A 96 16.56 -11.10 -6.73
N ILE A 97 16.95 -10.06 -5.98
CA ILE A 97 17.83 -9.00 -6.47
C ILE A 97 19.17 -9.57 -6.94
N LYS A 98 19.67 -10.62 -6.28
CA LYS A 98 20.96 -11.23 -6.64
C LYS A 98 20.86 -12.19 -7.83
N TYR A 99 19.65 -12.72 -8.10
CA TYR A 99 19.46 -13.79 -9.09
C TYR A 99 18.93 -13.30 -10.44
N TYR A 100 18.19 -12.19 -10.48
CA TYR A 100 17.62 -11.67 -11.72
C TYR A 100 18.47 -10.53 -12.27
N GLU A 101 19.12 -10.75 -13.41
CA GLU A 101 19.93 -9.75 -14.12
C GLU A 101 19.06 -8.66 -14.75
N ASP A 102 17.99 -9.06 -15.44
CA ASP A 102 16.97 -8.18 -16.04
C ASP A 102 15.98 -7.66 -14.98
N LEU A 103 16.51 -6.99 -13.96
CA LEU A 103 15.78 -6.34 -12.87
C LEU A 103 15.86 -4.82 -13.04
N LYS A 104 14.70 -4.16 -12.92
CA LYS A 104 14.61 -2.70 -12.81
C LYS A 104 13.93 -2.28 -11.52
N ILE A 105 14.21 -1.07 -11.07
CA ILE A 105 13.53 -0.44 -9.94
C ILE A 105 12.88 0.84 -10.42
N SER A 106 11.58 0.97 -10.21
CA SER A 106 10.89 2.23 -10.43
C SER A 106 10.78 2.98 -9.10
N ILE A 107 11.30 4.21 -9.08
CA ILE A 107 11.03 5.19 -8.03
C ILE A 107 9.73 5.88 -8.41
N GLY A 108 8.64 5.41 -7.79
CA GLY A 108 7.28 5.71 -8.22
C GLY A 108 6.60 4.56 -8.97
N ASN A 109 5.39 4.81 -9.46
CA ASN A 109 4.64 3.86 -10.27
C ASN A 109 5.23 3.82 -11.70
N ALA A 110 5.75 2.68 -12.15
CA ALA A 110 6.40 2.61 -13.46
C ALA A 110 5.49 2.95 -14.65
N ALA A 111 4.17 2.89 -14.48
CA ALA A 111 3.20 3.34 -15.48
C ALA A 111 3.14 4.88 -15.62
N SER A 112 3.58 5.63 -14.61
CA SER A 112 3.54 7.10 -14.57
C SER A 112 4.74 7.73 -15.29
N ASP A 113 4.52 8.84 -15.99
CA ASP A 113 5.59 9.60 -16.68
C ASP A 113 6.53 10.31 -15.71
N TYR A 114 6.10 10.49 -14.46
CA TYR A 114 6.90 11.14 -13.42
C TYR A 114 7.88 10.19 -12.73
N SER A 115 7.82 8.89 -13.02
CA SER A 115 8.63 7.89 -12.31
C SER A 115 9.99 7.70 -12.95
N VAL A 116 11.01 7.58 -12.11
CA VAL A 116 12.37 7.30 -12.55
C VAL A 116 12.56 5.78 -12.53
N ILE A 117 12.95 5.20 -13.66
CA ILE A 117 13.27 3.77 -13.75
C ILE A 117 14.79 3.63 -13.77
N LEU A 118 15.29 2.82 -12.84
CA LEU A 118 16.69 2.48 -12.70
C LEU A 118 16.93 1.08 -13.25
N ASP A 119 17.91 0.95 -14.13
CA ASP A 119 18.38 -0.34 -14.62
C ASP A 119 19.42 -0.96 -13.68
N ARG A 120 19.75 -2.22 -13.90
CA ARG A 120 20.65 -3.00 -13.05
C ARG A 120 21.99 -2.30 -12.74
N ASN A 121 22.61 -1.72 -13.76
CA ASN A 121 23.89 -1.02 -13.63
C ASN A 121 23.81 0.19 -12.69
N GLU A 122 22.66 0.87 -12.65
CA GLU A 122 22.45 2.02 -11.78
C GLU A 122 22.23 1.56 -10.34
N ILE A 123 21.47 0.47 -10.16
CA ILE A 123 21.15 -0.13 -8.86
C ILE A 123 22.42 -0.61 -8.13
N GLU A 124 23.36 -1.23 -8.83
CA GLU A 124 24.60 -1.77 -8.25
C GLU A 124 25.50 -0.69 -7.63
N ASN A 125 25.32 0.56 -8.05
CA ASN A 125 26.11 1.70 -7.62
C ASN A 125 25.45 2.53 -6.51
N LEU A 126 24.34 2.04 -5.94
CA LEU A 126 23.52 2.77 -4.96
C LEU A 126 23.33 1.96 -3.68
N ASP A 127 23.11 2.65 -2.55
CA ASP A 127 22.58 2.02 -1.35
C ASP A 127 21.07 1.75 -1.54
N ILE A 128 20.77 0.72 -2.33
CA ILE A 128 19.40 0.36 -2.65
C ILE A 128 18.64 -0.16 -1.41
N TYR A 129 19.36 -0.64 -0.39
CA TYR A 129 18.73 -1.04 0.86
C TYR A 129 18.25 0.16 1.67
N LYS A 130 18.96 1.29 1.63
CA LYS A 130 18.44 2.56 2.16
C LYS A 130 17.14 2.93 1.46
N PHE A 131 17.11 2.91 0.13
CA PHE A 131 15.89 3.17 -0.64
C PHE A 131 14.72 2.27 -0.21
N PHE A 132 14.91 0.95 -0.17
CA PHE A 132 13.86 0.02 0.27
C PHE A 132 13.39 0.30 1.69
N ASN A 133 14.31 0.64 2.60
CA ASN A 133 13.97 0.96 3.97
C ASN A 133 13.14 2.24 4.06
N GLU A 134 13.47 3.28 3.29
CA GLU A 134 12.69 4.51 3.27
C GLU A 134 11.27 4.27 2.74
N VAL A 135 11.10 3.53 1.64
CA VAL A 135 9.77 3.19 1.09
C VAL A 135 8.94 2.35 2.09
N ARG A 136 9.57 1.40 2.79
CA ARG A 136 8.90 0.52 3.77
C ARG A 136 8.49 1.22 5.06
N LYS A 137 9.19 2.29 5.46
CA LYS A 137 8.88 3.05 6.68
C LYS A 137 7.63 3.91 6.54
N ILE A 138 7.18 4.19 5.32
CA ILE A 138 6.00 4.99 5.05
C ILE A 138 4.77 4.26 5.56
N LYS A 139 4.17 4.81 6.62
CA LYS A 139 2.90 4.36 7.19
C LYS A 139 1.74 5.27 6.80
N ASP A 140 2.04 6.49 6.42
CA ASP A 140 1.07 7.48 6.02
C ASP A 140 1.66 8.30 4.88
N TRP A 141 0.87 8.47 3.83
CA TRP A 141 1.24 9.22 2.64
C TRP A 141 0.30 10.41 2.39
N THR A 142 -0.57 10.72 3.36
CA THR A 142 -1.58 11.78 3.29
C THR A 142 -1.06 13.08 3.91
N SER A 143 0.12 13.51 3.47
CA SER A 143 0.76 14.77 3.88
C SER A 143 1.35 15.53 2.69
N GLU A 144 1.62 16.82 2.88
CA GLU A 144 2.38 17.68 1.95
C GLU A 144 3.87 17.34 1.88
N THR A 145 4.35 16.34 2.63
CA THR A 145 5.77 16.00 2.69
C THR A 145 6.26 15.50 1.33
N GLN A 146 7.37 16.09 0.87
CA GLN A 146 8.12 15.63 -0.28
C GLN A 146 9.43 14.97 0.15
N ILE A 147 9.88 13.99 -0.63
CA ILE A 147 11.17 13.34 -0.49
C ILE A 147 12.03 13.74 -1.68
N ASP A 148 13.25 14.19 -1.39
CA ASP A 148 14.30 14.35 -2.38
C ASP A 148 14.85 12.97 -2.74
N ILE A 149 14.69 12.56 -4.00
CA ILE A 149 15.13 11.27 -4.53
C ILE A 149 16.45 11.37 -5.30
N SER A 150 17.06 12.56 -5.37
CA SER A 150 18.29 12.81 -6.14
C SER A 150 19.47 11.95 -5.68
N GLU A 151 19.43 11.45 -4.44
CA GLU A 151 20.47 10.53 -3.96
C GLU A 151 20.39 9.12 -4.54
N PHE A 152 19.27 8.77 -5.19
CA PHE A 152 19.03 7.44 -5.76
C PHE A 152 19.32 7.35 -7.26
N PHE A 153 19.91 8.38 -7.87
CA PHE A 153 20.42 8.34 -9.25
C PHE A 153 21.51 9.40 -9.41
N LYS A 154 22.40 9.23 -10.40
CA LYS A 154 23.62 10.08 -10.53
C LYS A 154 23.46 11.24 -11.51
N ASP A 155 22.39 11.28 -12.28
CA ASP A 155 22.17 12.21 -13.38
C ASP A 155 21.11 13.29 -13.05
N ASP A 156 21.02 14.30 -13.91
CA ASP A 156 20.11 15.44 -13.73
C ASP A 156 18.71 15.15 -14.27
N ARG A 157 18.09 14.05 -13.82
CA ARG A 157 16.71 13.70 -14.22
C ARG A 157 15.70 14.68 -13.60
N PRO A 158 14.58 14.96 -14.30
CA PRO A 158 13.47 15.71 -13.72
C PRO A 158 12.81 14.93 -12.56
N ASN A 159 11.94 15.61 -11.81
CA ASN A 159 11.14 15.01 -10.71
C ASN A 159 11.95 14.55 -9.49
N LYS A 160 13.01 15.29 -9.14
CA LYS A 160 13.84 15.07 -7.94
C LYS A 160 13.08 15.10 -6.62
N PHE A 161 11.89 15.71 -6.58
CA PHE A 161 11.05 15.77 -5.39
C PHE A 161 9.74 15.03 -5.64
N LEU A 162 9.48 13.99 -4.86
CA LEU A 162 8.25 13.21 -4.95
C LEU A 162 7.40 13.35 -3.68
N SER A 163 6.08 13.38 -3.83
CA SER A 163 5.19 13.20 -2.68
C SER A 163 5.38 11.81 -2.06
N LEU A 164 5.09 11.66 -0.76
CA LEU A 164 5.11 10.35 -0.11
C LEU A 164 4.24 9.32 -0.82
N LYS A 165 3.11 9.74 -1.41
CA LYS A 165 2.21 8.85 -2.15
C LYS A 165 2.88 8.27 -3.38
N VAL A 166 3.54 9.11 -4.18
CA VAL A 166 4.25 8.65 -5.38
C VAL A 166 5.43 7.77 -4.99
N PHE A 167 6.25 8.21 -4.02
CA PHE A 167 7.41 7.44 -3.58
C PHE A 167 7.02 6.06 -2.98
N LEU A 168 5.88 5.96 -2.28
CA LEU A 168 5.33 4.70 -1.79
C LEU A 168 4.93 3.71 -2.90
N GLN A 169 4.59 4.22 -4.09
CA GLN A 169 4.23 3.40 -5.25
C GLN A 169 5.45 2.79 -5.97
N SER A 170 6.66 3.06 -5.46
CA SER A 170 7.88 2.45 -5.96
C SER A 170 7.78 0.92 -6.00
N GLU A 171 8.27 0.35 -7.10
CA GLU A 171 8.13 -1.06 -7.40
C GLU A 171 9.40 -1.67 -8.00
N ILE A 172 9.52 -2.99 -7.87
CA ILE A 172 10.54 -3.79 -8.54
C ILE A 172 9.90 -4.45 -9.75
N LEU A 173 10.62 -4.40 -10.87
CA LEU A 173 10.21 -4.97 -12.14
C LEU A 173 11.15 -6.12 -12.49
N ILE A 174 10.62 -7.33 -12.58
CA ILE A 174 11.37 -8.54 -12.97
C ILE A 174 10.86 -9.02 -14.32
N LYS A 175 11.75 -9.12 -15.31
CA LYS A 175 11.35 -9.56 -16.64
C LYS A 175 10.91 -11.03 -16.65
N GLY A 176 9.84 -11.31 -17.39
CA GLY A 176 9.29 -12.63 -17.62
C GLY A 176 8.57 -13.23 -16.43
N ALA A 177 9.29 -13.88 -15.52
CA ALA A 177 8.68 -14.71 -14.47
C ALA A 177 9.56 -14.87 -13.23
N ILE A 178 8.91 -15.02 -12.08
CA ILE A 178 9.53 -15.30 -10.79
C ILE A 178 9.31 -16.76 -10.40
N ASP A 179 10.43 -17.45 -10.13
CA ASP A 179 10.47 -18.84 -9.73
C ASP A 179 9.89 -19.03 -8.31
N ARG A 180 9.12 -20.11 -8.12
CA ARG A 180 8.46 -20.46 -6.85
C ARG A 180 9.44 -20.63 -5.68
N ARG A 181 10.72 -20.91 -5.93
CA ARG A 181 11.77 -21.01 -4.91
C ARG A 181 11.94 -19.71 -4.12
N PHE A 182 11.53 -18.57 -4.69
CA PHE A 182 11.56 -17.28 -4.01
C PHE A 182 10.30 -16.98 -3.20
N PHE A 183 9.25 -17.81 -3.25
CA PHE A 183 8.03 -17.57 -2.47
C PHE A 183 8.31 -17.83 -0.99
N LYS A 184 8.04 -16.83 -0.15
CA LYS A 184 8.34 -16.86 1.29
C LYS A 184 7.12 -17.14 2.14
N ALA A 185 6.03 -16.43 1.89
CA ALA A 185 4.80 -16.49 2.67
C ALA A 185 3.62 -15.97 1.85
N VAL A 186 2.41 -16.29 2.30
CA VAL A 186 1.20 -15.61 1.86
C VAL A 186 0.59 -14.90 3.05
N TYR A 187 0.43 -13.59 2.94
CA TYR A 187 -0.26 -12.78 3.94
C TYR A 187 -1.74 -12.64 3.57
N VAL A 188 -2.60 -12.69 4.58
CA VAL A 188 -4.07 -12.63 4.45
C VAL A 188 -4.67 -11.71 5.53
N PRO A 189 -5.86 -11.13 5.31
CA PRO A 189 -6.42 -10.13 6.22
C PRO A 189 -6.91 -10.70 7.55
N ASN A 190 -7.39 -11.94 7.58
CA ASN A 190 -8.04 -12.53 8.75
C ASN A 190 -7.96 -14.07 8.77
N GLU A 191 -8.36 -14.68 9.90
CA GLU A 191 -8.29 -16.13 10.10
C GLU A 191 -9.22 -16.91 9.15
N GLU A 192 -10.38 -16.35 8.77
CA GLU A 192 -11.27 -17.01 7.80
C GLU A 192 -10.56 -17.22 6.45
N THR A 193 -9.94 -16.15 5.93
CA THR A 193 -9.19 -16.21 4.67
C THR A 193 -7.98 -17.11 4.78
N LYS A 194 -7.32 -17.11 5.95
CA LYS A 194 -6.17 -17.97 6.23
C LYS A 194 -6.52 -19.44 6.12
N GLU A 195 -7.63 -19.88 6.71
CA GLU A 195 -8.05 -21.28 6.64
C GLU A 195 -8.41 -21.69 5.21
N LYS A 196 -9.10 -20.82 4.45
CA LYS A 196 -9.36 -21.04 3.02
C LYS A 196 -8.08 -21.22 2.20
N VAL A 197 -7.11 -20.33 2.41
CA VAL A 197 -5.84 -20.34 1.66
C VAL A 197 -4.97 -21.53 2.09
N LYS A 198 -4.87 -21.82 3.39
CA LYS A 198 -4.10 -22.96 3.92
C LYS A 198 -4.51 -24.30 3.32
N ALA A 199 -5.80 -24.47 2.98
CA ALA A 199 -6.32 -25.73 2.45
C ALA A 199 -5.60 -26.22 1.17
N PHE A 200 -5.05 -25.31 0.36
CA PHE A 200 -4.33 -25.65 -0.87
C PHE A 200 -2.87 -25.17 -0.90
N MET A 201 -2.37 -24.55 0.17
CA MET A 201 -1.00 -24.05 0.23
C MET A 201 0.01 -25.16 0.57
N PRO A 202 1.18 -25.19 -0.08
CA PRO A 202 2.27 -26.09 0.30
C PRO A 202 2.72 -25.86 1.74
N LYS A 203 3.05 -26.94 2.47
CA LYS A 203 3.47 -26.87 3.89
C LYS A 203 4.69 -25.98 4.15
N ASN A 204 5.54 -25.78 3.14
CA ASN A 204 6.75 -24.97 3.25
C ASN A 204 6.52 -23.46 3.04
N ILE A 205 5.33 -23.04 2.62
CA ILE A 205 4.99 -21.63 2.46
C ILE A 205 3.94 -21.27 3.53
N PRO A 206 4.34 -20.58 4.62
CA PRO A 206 3.41 -20.19 5.67
C PRO A 206 2.33 -19.23 5.17
N VAL A 207 1.12 -19.39 5.70
CA VAL A 207 0.00 -18.45 5.55
C VAL A 207 -0.15 -17.67 6.84
N ILE A 208 0.04 -16.35 6.77
CA ILE A 208 0.21 -15.46 7.92
C ILE A 208 -0.91 -14.42 7.95
N ASN A 209 -1.52 -14.23 9.11
CA ASN A 209 -2.46 -13.12 9.30
C ASN A 209 -1.70 -11.82 9.48
N ALA A 210 -1.99 -10.85 8.62
CA ALA A 210 -1.41 -9.51 8.66
C ALA A 210 -2.47 -8.46 8.30
N PRO A 211 -3.52 -8.28 9.13
CA PRO A 211 -4.60 -7.31 8.88
C PRO A 211 -4.07 -5.90 8.53
N GLU A 212 -2.95 -5.49 9.12
CA GLU A 212 -2.32 -4.20 8.87
C GLU A 212 -1.92 -3.97 7.40
N PHE A 213 -1.61 -5.05 6.65
CA PHE A 213 -1.29 -4.94 5.22
C PHE A 213 -2.53 -4.65 4.38
N PHE A 214 -3.72 -4.98 4.89
CA PHE A 214 -5.02 -4.85 4.23
C PHE A 214 -5.82 -3.65 4.75
N PHE A 215 -5.19 -2.74 5.52
CA PHE A 215 -5.85 -1.60 6.18
C PHE A 215 -6.89 -1.97 7.25
N GLU A 216 -6.80 -3.20 7.75
CA GLU A 216 -7.67 -3.71 8.80
C GLU A 216 -7.13 -3.43 10.20
N ALA A 217 -8.05 -3.45 11.15
CA ALA A 217 -7.71 -3.34 12.56
C ALA A 217 -6.89 -4.54 13.02
N VAL A 218 -5.73 -4.28 13.61
CA VAL A 218 -4.82 -5.30 14.14
C VAL A 218 -5.39 -5.96 15.39
N ARG A 219 -6.10 -5.18 16.20
CA ARG A 219 -6.69 -5.65 17.45
C ARG A 219 -8.02 -4.94 17.69
N ARG A 220 -9.00 -5.71 18.15
CA ARG A 220 -10.28 -5.20 18.67
C ARG A 220 -10.51 -5.81 20.04
N GLN A 221 -10.88 -4.99 21.00
CA GLN A 221 -11.22 -5.43 22.36
C GLN A 221 -12.40 -4.64 22.87
N GLN A 222 -13.50 -5.33 23.15
CA GLN A 222 -14.63 -4.73 23.86
C GLN A 222 -14.23 -4.50 25.32
N ILE A 223 -14.50 -3.31 25.83
CA ILE A 223 -14.28 -2.96 27.25
C ILE A 223 -15.60 -2.78 28.00
N LEU A 224 -16.64 -2.31 27.32
CA LEU A 224 -18.01 -2.16 27.82
C LEU A 224 -18.98 -2.51 26.68
N ASP A 225 -20.26 -2.65 26.98
CA ASP A 225 -21.30 -3.06 26.02
C ASP A 225 -21.22 -2.30 24.69
N ASN A 226 -20.99 -0.98 24.74
CA ASN A 226 -20.93 -0.11 23.57
C ASN A 226 -19.55 0.52 23.34
N ILE A 227 -18.48 0.04 23.98
CA ILE A 227 -17.14 0.63 23.86
C ILE A 227 -16.11 -0.44 23.47
N TRP A 228 -15.40 -0.14 22.39
CA TRP A 228 -14.34 -0.98 21.84
C TRP A 228 -13.03 -0.19 21.75
N ILE A 229 -11.92 -0.80 22.17
CA ILE A 229 -10.57 -0.36 21.80
C ILE A 229 -10.21 -1.06 20.51
N VAL A 230 -9.94 -0.26 19.47
CA VAL A 230 -9.50 -0.74 18.17
C VAL A 230 -8.13 -0.17 17.87
N GLN A 231 -7.16 -1.05 17.57
CA GLN A 231 -5.84 -0.67 17.11
C GLN A 231 -5.83 -0.71 15.58
N GLY A 232 -5.82 0.46 14.94
CA GLY A 232 -5.87 0.60 13.49
C GLY A 232 -5.84 2.06 13.05
N ASP A 233 -6.26 2.28 11.80
CA ASP A 233 -6.39 3.62 11.22
C ASP A 233 -7.85 4.08 11.30
N MET A 234 -8.15 5.14 12.07
CA MET A 234 -9.54 5.53 12.26
C MET A 234 -10.24 5.99 10.98
N PHE A 235 -9.49 6.38 9.96
CA PHE A 235 -10.09 6.78 8.69
C PHE A 235 -10.50 5.61 7.80
N THR A 236 -10.02 4.39 8.09
CA THR A 236 -10.49 3.16 7.42
C THR A 236 -11.71 2.57 8.11
N SER A 237 -12.17 3.19 9.20
CA SER A 237 -13.42 2.86 9.88
C SER A 237 -14.61 2.92 8.93
N GLU A 238 -15.56 2.00 9.11
CA GLU A 238 -16.84 1.93 8.38
C GLU A 238 -17.99 2.61 9.14
N PHE A 239 -17.75 3.19 10.32
CA PHE A 239 -18.78 3.88 11.08
C PHE A 239 -19.28 5.16 10.38
N GLU A 240 -20.57 5.44 10.55
CA GLU A 240 -21.26 6.59 9.93
C GLU A 240 -20.72 7.95 10.40
N LEU A 241 -20.29 8.06 11.66
CA LEU A 241 -19.79 9.29 12.25
C LEU A 241 -18.31 9.16 12.64
N LEU A 242 -17.48 10.07 12.12
CA LEU A 242 -16.10 10.22 12.57
C LEU A 242 -15.92 11.49 13.39
N THR A 243 -15.31 11.36 14.57
CA THR A 243 -14.99 12.50 15.44
C THR A 243 -13.58 12.99 15.18
N ILE A 244 -13.44 14.28 14.84
CA ILE A 244 -12.16 14.91 14.58
C ILE A 244 -11.95 16.02 15.61
N SER A 245 -10.89 15.90 16.42
CA SER A 245 -10.50 16.96 17.34
C SER A 245 -9.95 18.16 16.55
N VAL A 246 -10.66 19.28 16.58
CA VAL A 246 -10.25 20.53 15.92
C VAL A 246 -10.13 21.67 16.94
N ASN A 247 -9.57 22.80 16.49
CA ASN A 247 -9.63 24.06 17.25
C ASN A 247 -10.75 24.94 16.70
N THR A 248 -10.94 26.13 17.30
CA THR A 248 -11.96 27.09 16.88
C THR A 248 -11.38 28.26 16.09
N VAL A 249 -10.12 28.17 15.64
CA VAL A 249 -9.43 29.25 14.91
C VAL A 249 -9.22 28.94 13.43
N GLY A 250 -9.77 27.83 12.93
CA GLY A 250 -9.77 27.51 11.51
C GLY A 250 -8.47 26.90 10.98
N VAL A 251 -7.58 26.39 11.85
CA VAL A 251 -6.28 25.83 11.43
C VAL A 251 -6.22 24.32 11.67
N MET A 252 -5.84 23.52 10.66
CA MET A 252 -5.57 22.08 10.81
C MET A 252 -4.10 21.76 10.50
N GLY A 253 -3.20 22.15 11.39
CA GLY A 253 -1.76 22.18 11.09
C GLY A 253 -0.96 20.94 11.51
N LYS A 254 -1.45 20.12 12.45
CA LYS A 254 -0.70 18.97 12.99
C LYS A 254 -1.62 17.80 13.35
N GLY A 255 -1.02 16.61 13.53
CA GLY A 255 -1.69 15.42 14.05
C GLY A 255 -2.89 14.98 13.21
N LEU A 256 -3.94 14.51 13.89
CA LEU A 256 -5.15 13.97 13.26
C LEU A 256 -5.84 15.00 12.34
N ALA A 257 -5.92 16.26 12.78
CA ALA A 257 -6.58 17.32 12.01
C ALA A 257 -5.85 17.62 10.69
N SER A 258 -4.51 17.66 10.71
CA SER A 258 -3.72 17.86 9.48
C SER A 258 -3.98 16.75 8.46
N ARG A 259 -3.95 15.49 8.92
CA ARG A 259 -4.27 14.34 8.08
C ARG A 259 -5.70 14.39 7.53
N PHE A 260 -6.67 14.74 8.39
CA PHE A 260 -8.07 14.92 8.01
C PHE A 260 -8.25 15.97 6.90
N LYS A 261 -7.55 17.11 7.00
CA LYS A 261 -7.57 18.17 5.96
C LYS A 261 -7.18 17.63 4.57
N TYR A 262 -6.18 16.77 4.48
CA TYR A 262 -5.75 16.20 3.19
C TYR A 262 -6.70 15.14 2.66
N MET A 263 -7.29 14.35 3.56
CA MET A 263 -8.19 13.27 3.20
C MET A 263 -9.58 13.78 2.81
N TYR A 264 -10.04 14.85 3.47
CA TYR A 264 -11.37 15.43 3.29
C TYR A 264 -11.28 16.96 3.10
N PRO A 265 -10.65 17.44 2.01
CA PRO A 265 -10.39 18.87 1.80
C PRO A 265 -11.68 19.70 1.74
N MET A 266 -12.78 19.13 1.21
CA MET A 266 -14.08 19.82 1.20
C MET A 266 -14.63 20.05 2.61
N VAL A 267 -14.46 19.09 3.52
CA VAL A 267 -14.90 19.24 4.92
C VAL A 267 -14.04 20.26 5.64
N TYR A 268 -12.74 20.35 5.31
CA TYR A 268 -11.87 21.42 5.82
C TYR A 268 -12.37 22.82 5.43
N VAL A 269 -12.85 23.02 4.19
CA VAL A 269 -13.43 24.30 3.76
C VAL A 269 -14.66 24.67 4.61
N VAL A 270 -15.52 23.69 4.91
CA VAL A 270 -16.68 23.88 5.78
C VAL A 270 -16.24 24.25 7.20
N TYR A 271 -15.29 23.52 7.76
CA TYR A 271 -14.70 23.79 9.07
C TYR A 271 -14.14 25.23 9.17
N GLU A 272 -13.37 25.66 8.17
CA GLU A 272 -12.76 26.99 8.14
C GLU A 272 -13.84 28.09 8.13
N ARG A 273 -14.89 27.91 7.32
CA ARG A 273 -16.06 28.80 7.29
C ARG A 273 -16.76 28.86 8.65
N LEU A 274 -17.00 27.72 9.30
CA LEU A 274 -17.65 27.67 10.62
C LEU A 274 -16.83 28.41 11.69
N CYS A 275 -15.50 28.32 11.64
CA CYS A 275 -14.63 29.09 12.52
C CYS A 275 -14.72 30.60 12.23
N LYS A 276 -14.65 31.00 10.96
CA LYS A 276 -14.76 32.41 10.52
C LYS A 276 -16.09 33.05 10.93
N GLU A 277 -17.19 32.29 10.84
CA GLU A 277 -18.53 32.74 11.24
C GLU A 277 -18.78 32.66 12.76
N GLY A 278 -17.81 32.18 13.54
CA GLY A 278 -17.96 32.00 14.99
C GLY A 278 -19.00 30.96 15.39
N LYS A 279 -19.38 30.06 14.48
CA LYS A 279 -20.38 29.00 14.71
C LYS A 279 -19.79 27.81 15.47
N LEU A 280 -18.50 27.53 15.29
CA LEU A 280 -17.80 26.49 16.03
C LEU A 280 -17.25 27.04 17.35
N LYS A 281 -17.67 26.48 18.50
CA LYS A 281 -17.31 26.97 19.84
C LYS A 281 -16.91 25.83 20.76
N LEU A 282 -16.07 26.13 21.76
CA LEU A 282 -15.72 25.17 22.81
C LEU A 282 -16.99 24.63 23.50
N GLY A 283 -17.03 23.30 23.69
CA GLY A 283 -18.17 22.60 24.28
C GLY A 283 -19.42 22.52 23.39
N LYS A 284 -19.36 23.03 22.15
CA LYS A 284 -20.45 22.99 21.17
C LYS A 284 -19.95 22.39 19.86
N PRO A 285 -19.80 21.06 19.78
CA PRO A 285 -19.34 20.43 18.56
C PRO A 285 -20.38 20.58 17.45
N PHE A 286 -19.92 20.54 16.20
CA PHE A 286 -20.73 20.68 15.01
C PHE A 286 -20.72 19.36 14.22
N ILE A 287 -21.91 18.83 13.92
CA ILE A 287 -22.04 17.67 13.02
C ILE A 287 -22.21 18.19 11.60
N TYR A 288 -21.25 17.88 10.72
CA TYR A 288 -21.37 18.07 9.29
C TYR A 288 -21.80 16.76 8.62
N ASP A 289 -22.93 16.79 7.93
CA ASP A 289 -23.35 15.71 7.05
C ASP A 289 -22.71 15.91 5.68
N ALA A 290 -21.97 14.93 5.20
CA ALA A 290 -21.30 14.94 3.89
C ALA A 290 -21.85 13.80 3.01
N PRO A 291 -23.03 13.99 2.39
CA PRO A 291 -23.66 12.97 1.54
C PRO A 291 -22.74 12.48 0.42
N GLU A 292 -21.92 13.38 -0.13
CA GLU A 292 -20.96 13.09 -1.18
C GLU A 292 -19.82 12.15 -0.74
N LEU A 293 -19.61 12.02 0.57
CA LEU A 293 -18.67 11.07 1.18
C LEU A 293 -19.39 9.90 1.86
N GLY A 294 -20.73 9.86 1.84
CA GLY A 294 -21.55 8.87 2.53
C GLY A 294 -21.29 8.82 4.04
N ARG A 295 -20.92 9.95 4.66
CA ARG A 295 -20.43 9.97 6.05
C ARG A 295 -20.69 11.30 6.75
N LYS A 296 -20.77 11.26 8.08
CA LYS A 296 -20.87 12.42 8.97
C LYS A 296 -19.57 12.68 9.71
N PHE A 297 -19.29 13.93 10.02
CA PHE A 297 -18.12 14.36 10.77
C PHE A 297 -18.55 15.19 11.99
N LEU A 298 -18.09 14.79 13.17
CA LEU A 298 -18.19 15.59 14.40
C LEU A 298 -16.92 16.43 14.52
N LEU A 299 -17.06 17.75 14.32
CA LEU A 299 -16.02 18.76 14.45
C LEU A 299 -16.13 19.46 15.81
#